data_AF-A0AB36R8A7-F1
#
_entry.id   AF-A0AB36R8A7-F1
#
_cell.length_a   1.000
_cell.length_b   1.000
_cell.length_c   1.000
_cell.angle_alpha   90.00
_cell.angle_beta   90.00
_cell.angle_gamma   90.00
#
_symmetry.space_group_name_H-M   'P 1'
#
loop_
_entity.id
_entity.type
_entity.pdbx_description
1 polymer ?
#
loop_
_entity_poly.entity_id
_entity_poly.type
_entity_poly.pdbx_seq_one_letter_code
_entity_poly.pdbx_strand_id
1 'polypeptide(L)'
;MDNRPLHAVIWLPSTFYSAVAATLVEMFELVNTIRGAPAISFEFVARQADATTTPGISFHTRREPSQRMDLLILLAMPGMQIPELVAALEEESRHAAPLIASAQRDGAIIAAHCGAGYFLADAGLLDRKRATISWWLKTDAQRRFPKVRWDASRVLIGDGRIYTCGGGFSGLELGKALLRDLGFAREERLVRKLLVLPPSRQIQTPYEFPLADLPPTQEAFRDRLEALSRKQLGALDLAFLGAQLGLSPRTLARRFFDELHTTPGRWIQDRRLEAAKTLLESTKLGIAEICYQVGYRDTASFSRLFNRVVGLPPGEYRRQSQ
;
A
#
# COMPACT_ATOMS: atom_id res chain seq x y z
N MET A 1 -8.13 18.40 -33.10
CA MET A 1 -7.54 17.92 -31.83
C MET A 1 -8.70 17.50 -30.97
N ASP A 2 -8.67 16.26 -30.51
CA ASP A 2 -9.80 15.61 -29.85
C ASP A 2 -10.23 16.42 -28.62
N ASN A 3 -11.48 16.88 -28.57
CA ASN A 3 -11.99 17.80 -27.55
C ASN A 3 -12.34 17.08 -26.24
N ARG A 4 -11.69 15.93 -25.99
CA ARG A 4 -11.97 15.09 -24.83
C ARG A 4 -11.21 15.61 -23.60
N PRO A 5 -11.78 15.49 -22.39
CA PRO A 5 -11.04 15.75 -21.16
C PRO A 5 -9.79 14.88 -21.07
N LEU A 6 -8.75 15.42 -20.43
CA LEU A 6 -7.58 14.65 -20.04
C LEU A 6 -8.00 13.54 -19.08
N HIS A 7 -7.44 12.34 -19.21
CA HIS A 7 -7.74 11.24 -18.31
C HIS A 7 -6.53 10.85 -17.45
N ALA A 8 -6.70 10.98 -16.12
CA ALA A 8 -5.69 10.65 -15.12
C ALA A 8 -6.03 9.34 -14.40
N VAL A 9 -5.12 8.39 -14.42
CA VAL A 9 -5.20 7.16 -13.64
C VAL A 9 -4.28 7.26 -12.44
N ILE A 10 -4.80 6.96 -11.25
CA ILE A 10 -4.04 6.96 -10.01
C ILE A 10 -3.99 5.52 -9.48
N TRP A 11 -2.80 4.92 -9.48
CA TRP A 11 -2.58 3.60 -8.90
C TRP A 11 -2.57 3.70 -7.38
N LEU A 12 -3.46 2.94 -6.74
CA LEU A 12 -3.53 2.76 -5.30
C LEU A 12 -2.99 1.36 -4.95
N PRO A 13 -1.77 1.26 -4.39
CA PRO A 13 -1.24 0.00 -3.88
C PRO A 13 -2.04 -0.48 -2.66
N SER A 14 -1.71 -1.67 -2.13
CA SER A 14 -2.38 -2.24 -0.95
C SER A 14 -2.48 -1.29 0.25
N THR A 15 -1.54 -0.35 0.34
CA THR A 15 -1.43 0.61 1.43
C THR A 15 -0.86 1.91 0.86
N PHE A 16 -1.39 3.09 1.24
CA PHE A 16 -0.96 4.38 0.68
C PHE A 16 -1.41 5.55 1.57
N TYR A 17 -0.89 6.75 1.28
CA TYR A 17 -1.37 7.99 1.91
C TYR A 17 -2.68 8.47 1.27
N SER A 18 -3.81 8.29 1.98
CA SER A 18 -5.13 8.80 1.56
C SER A 18 -5.10 10.28 1.24
N ALA A 19 -4.40 11.08 2.07
CA ALA A 19 -4.29 12.52 1.89
C ALA A 19 -3.67 12.90 0.54
N VAL A 20 -2.70 12.14 0.03
CA VAL A 20 -2.08 12.42 -1.28
C VAL A 20 -3.04 12.10 -2.40
N ALA A 21 -3.69 10.94 -2.35
CA ALA A 21 -4.69 10.54 -3.34
C ALA A 21 -5.84 11.56 -3.42
N ALA A 22 -6.42 11.91 -2.27
CA ALA A 22 -7.48 12.90 -2.15
C ALA A 22 -7.02 14.28 -2.65
N THR A 23 -5.86 14.77 -2.20
CA THR A 23 -5.38 16.11 -2.58
C THR A 23 -5.20 16.26 -4.10
N LEU A 24 -4.68 15.23 -4.78
CA LEU A 24 -4.48 15.27 -6.23
C LEU A 24 -5.80 15.40 -6.98
N VAL A 25 -6.82 14.63 -6.59
CA VAL A 25 -8.13 14.67 -7.26
C VAL A 25 -8.91 15.93 -6.93
N GLU A 26 -8.78 16.48 -5.72
CA GLU A 26 -9.33 17.80 -5.35
C GLU A 26 -8.73 18.91 -6.22
N MET A 27 -7.42 18.85 -6.51
CA MET A 27 -6.79 19.80 -7.43
C MET A 27 -7.33 19.66 -8.86
N PHE A 28 -7.60 18.44 -9.34
CA PHE A 28 -8.18 18.19 -10.66
C PHE A 28 -9.62 18.69 -10.76
N GLU A 29 -10.45 18.42 -9.74
CA GLU A 29 -11.83 18.91 -9.71
C GLU A 29 -11.90 20.43 -9.63
N LEU A 30 -10.95 21.06 -8.92
CA LEU A 30 -10.91 22.50 -8.87
C LEU A 30 -10.51 23.12 -10.22
N VAL A 31 -9.68 22.45 -11.03
CA VAL A 31 -9.42 22.85 -12.42
C VAL A 31 -10.71 22.82 -13.25
N ASN A 32 -11.50 21.75 -13.13
CA ASN A 32 -12.80 21.64 -13.80
C ASN A 32 -13.74 22.78 -13.38
N THR A 33 -13.83 23.02 -12.07
CA THR A 33 -14.64 24.09 -11.48
C THR A 33 -14.23 25.47 -12.02
N ILE A 34 -12.92 25.78 -12.05
CA ILE A 34 -12.39 27.05 -12.56
C ILE A 34 -12.70 27.26 -14.05
N ARG A 35 -12.71 26.16 -14.83
CA ARG A 35 -13.05 26.21 -16.25
C ARG A 35 -14.55 26.26 -16.52
N GLY A 36 -15.38 25.83 -15.57
CA GLY A 36 -16.81 25.64 -15.77
C GLY A 36 -17.14 24.51 -16.75
N ALA A 37 -16.20 23.59 -17.00
CA ALA A 37 -16.36 22.46 -17.91
C ALA A 37 -15.40 21.31 -17.55
N PRO A 38 -15.75 20.04 -17.86
CA PRO A 38 -14.86 18.91 -17.65
C PRO A 38 -13.58 19.06 -18.48
N ALA A 39 -12.44 19.17 -17.81
CA ALA A 39 -11.12 19.31 -18.44
C ALA A 39 -10.17 18.18 -18.04
N ILE A 40 -10.31 17.68 -16.80
CA ILE A 40 -9.59 16.53 -16.27
C ILE A 40 -10.62 15.57 -15.68
N SER A 41 -10.60 14.33 -16.16
CA SER A 41 -11.29 13.19 -15.55
C SER A 41 -10.25 12.34 -14.84
N PHE A 42 -10.65 11.64 -13.78
CA PHE A 42 -9.75 10.73 -13.08
C PHE A 42 -10.45 9.43 -12.68
N GLU A 43 -9.64 8.41 -12.44
CA GLU A 43 -10.07 7.19 -11.76
C GLU A 43 -8.94 6.61 -10.91
N PHE A 44 -9.32 5.86 -9.89
CA PHE A 44 -8.40 5.09 -9.07
C PHE A 44 -8.34 3.65 -9.57
N VAL A 45 -7.14 3.11 -9.71
CA VAL A 45 -6.91 1.71 -10.10
C VAL A 45 -6.16 1.01 -8.99
N ALA A 46 -6.63 -0.18 -8.62
CA ALA A 46 -6.03 -1.01 -7.57
C ALA A 46 -6.22 -2.50 -7.87
N ARG A 47 -5.59 -3.36 -7.07
CA ARG A 47 -5.76 -4.83 -7.15
C ARG A 47 -7.17 -5.29 -6.77
N GLN A 48 -7.82 -4.56 -5.87
CA GLN A 48 -9.16 -4.86 -5.34
C GLN A 48 -10.18 -3.85 -5.85
N ALA A 49 -11.48 -4.09 -5.63
CA ALA A 49 -12.54 -3.18 -6.08
C ALA A 49 -12.59 -1.89 -5.23
N ASP A 50 -12.24 -1.96 -3.95
CA ASP A 50 -12.09 -0.80 -3.08
C ASP A 50 -10.73 -0.87 -2.39
N ALA A 51 -10.03 0.27 -2.33
CA ALA A 51 -8.74 0.39 -1.67
C ALA A 51 -8.91 1.15 -0.36
N THR A 52 -8.64 0.47 0.77
CA THR A 52 -8.80 1.04 2.11
C THR A 52 -7.44 1.27 2.76
N THR A 53 -7.19 2.51 3.16
CA THR A 53 -5.97 2.89 3.87
C THR A 53 -5.97 2.42 5.33
N THR A 54 -4.80 2.35 5.97
CA THR A 54 -4.68 1.95 7.39
C THR A 54 -5.59 2.75 8.34
N PRO A 55 -5.80 4.07 8.16
CA PRO A 55 -6.76 4.82 8.98
C PRO A 55 -8.25 4.54 8.69
N GLY A 56 -8.58 3.66 7.73
CA GLY A 56 -9.95 3.29 7.40
C GLY A 56 -10.63 4.16 6.32
N ILE A 57 -9.87 5.00 5.60
CA ILE A 57 -10.41 5.77 4.46
C ILE A 57 -10.40 4.88 3.22
N SER A 58 -11.57 4.69 2.63
CA SER A 58 -11.78 3.86 1.44
C SER A 58 -11.95 4.69 0.18
N PHE A 59 -11.37 4.21 -0.92
CA PHE A 59 -11.50 4.75 -2.26
C PHE A 59 -12.13 3.70 -3.16
N HIS A 60 -13.12 4.11 -3.96
CA HIS A 60 -13.65 3.24 -5.00
C HIS A 60 -12.64 3.12 -6.13
N THR A 61 -12.37 1.89 -6.58
CA THR A 61 -11.31 1.62 -7.56
C THR A 61 -11.77 0.67 -8.66
N ARG A 62 -11.09 0.74 -9.80
CA ARG A 62 -11.18 -0.24 -10.87
C ARG A 62 -9.97 -1.18 -10.83
N ARG A 63 -10.11 -2.34 -11.45
CA ARG A 63 -8.98 -3.27 -11.65
C ARG A 63 -8.07 -2.85 -12.80
N GLU A 64 -8.65 -2.18 -13.80
CA GLU A 64 -7.97 -1.76 -15.01
C GLU A 64 -8.49 -0.38 -15.43
N PRO A 65 -7.69 0.40 -16.19
CA PRO A 65 -8.14 1.67 -16.73
C PRO A 65 -9.38 1.52 -17.61
N SER A 66 -10.35 2.44 -17.49
CA SER A 66 -11.57 2.41 -18.29
C SER A 66 -11.38 2.97 -19.71
N GLN A 67 -10.33 3.76 -19.92
CA GLN A 67 -10.00 4.38 -21.19
C GLN A 67 -8.51 4.73 -21.28
N ARG A 68 -8.08 5.25 -22.44
CA ARG A 68 -6.69 5.66 -22.70
C ARG A 68 -6.19 6.65 -21.64
N MET A 69 -4.96 6.42 -21.16
CA MET A 69 -4.33 7.29 -20.16
C MET A 69 -3.60 8.45 -20.81
N ASP A 70 -3.81 9.65 -20.26
CA ASP A 70 -2.98 10.82 -20.55
C ASP A 70 -1.98 11.10 -19.42
N LEU A 71 -2.34 10.68 -18.19
CA LEU A 71 -1.53 10.77 -16.98
C LEU A 71 -1.67 9.48 -16.16
N LEU A 72 -0.55 8.91 -15.73
CA LEU A 72 -0.50 7.86 -14.71
C LEU A 72 0.25 8.37 -13.48
N ILE A 73 -0.35 8.26 -12.30
CA ILE A 73 0.28 8.56 -11.02
C ILE A 73 0.37 7.28 -10.20
N LEU A 74 1.59 6.85 -9.92
CA LEU A 74 1.89 5.71 -9.07
C LEU A 74 2.10 6.19 -7.64
N LEU A 75 1.19 5.79 -6.75
CA LEU A 75 1.41 5.96 -5.32
C LEU A 75 2.16 4.74 -4.78
N ALA A 76 2.98 4.98 -3.77
CA ALA A 76 3.60 3.94 -2.98
C ALA A 76 3.52 4.29 -1.50
N MET A 77 3.70 3.25 -0.71
CA MET A 77 3.68 3.31 0.73
C MET A 77 4.75 4.20 1.34
N PRO A 78 4.46 4.80 2.51
CA PRO A 78 5.44 4.96 3.55
C PRO A 78 5.77 3.65 4.28
N GLY A 79 7.03 3.49 4.63
CA GLY A 79 7.51 2.51 5.58
C GLY A 79 8.87 2.98 6.06
N MET A 80 9.14 2.82 7.35
CA MET A 80 10.43 3.21 7.92
C MET A 80 11.33 2.00 8.20
N GLN A 81 10.76 0.79 8.21
CA GLN A 81 11.51 -0.46 8.19
C GLN A 81 11.89 -0.79 6.74
N ILE A 82 13.14 -0.52 6.38
CA ILE A 82 13.60 -0.55 4.99
C ILE A 82 13.49 -1.94 4.34
N PRO A 83 13.92 -3.06 4.96
CA PRO A 83 13.84 -4.38 4.31
C PRO A 83 12.41 -4.80 3.95
N GLU A 84 11.48 -4.64 4.90
CA GLU A 84 10.06 -4.96 4.75
C GLU A 84 9.40 -4.05 3.73
N LEU A 85 9.70 -2.74 3.79
CA LEU A 85 9.22 -1.78 2.80
C LEU A 85 9.69 -2.16 1.41
N VAL A 86 10.97 -2.51 1.24
CA VAL A 86 11.53 -2.85 -0.07
C VAL A 86 10.89 -4.12 -0.62
N ALA A 87 10.66 -5.14 0.20
CA ALA A 87 9.92 -6.34 -0.23
C ALA A 87 8.50 -6.02 -0.69
N ALA A 88 7.79 -5.14 0.03
CA ALA A 88 6.46 -4.67 -0.36
C ALA A 88 6.50 -3.86 -1.66
N LEU A 89 7.50 -2.98 -1.84
CA LEU A 89 7.69 -2.21 -3.07
C LEU A 89 7.96 -3.12 -4.27
N GLU A 90 8.78 -4.16 -4.12
CA GLU A 90 9.04 -5.14 -5.18
C GLU A 90 7.77 -5.90 -5.58
N GLU A 91 6.93 -6.27 -4.61
CA GLU A 91 5.63 -6.89 -4.89
C GLU A 91 4.70 -5.93 -5.64
N GLU A 92 4.53 -4.71 -5.16
CA GLU A 92 3.66 -3.72 -5.80
C GLU A 92 4.18 -3.32 -7.19
N SER A 93 5.50 -3.26 -7.38
CA SER A 93 6.14 -3.01 -8.68
C SER A 93 5.69 -4.05 -9.73
N ARG A 94 5.70 -5.33 -9.38
CA ARG A 94 5.23 -6.41 -10.29
C ARG A 94 3.76 -6.25 -10.68
N HIS A 95 2.91 -5.81 -9.75
CA HIS A 95 1.49 -5.60 -10.02
C HIS A 95 1.22 -4.33 -10.83
N ALA A 96 2.01 -3.27 -10.64
CA ALA A 96 1.89 -2.03 -11.39
C ALA A 96 2.51 -2.12 -12.80
N ALA A 97 3.39 -3.10 -13.07
CA ALA A 97 4.10 -3.21 -14.35
C ALA A 97 3.19 -3.24 -15.61
N PRO A 98 2.07 -3.99 -15.67
CA PRO A 98 1.16 -3.95 -16.82
C PRO A 98 0.56 -2.57 -17.04
N LEU A 99 0.23 -1.86 -15.96
CA LEU A 99 -0.33 -0.51 -16.01
C LEU A 99 0.70 0.50 -16.52
N ILE A 100 1.94 0.41 -16.05
CA ILE A 100 3.07 1.23 -16.52
C ILE A 100 3.30 1.01 -18.01
N ALA A 101 3.34 -0.24 -18.46
CA ALA A 101 3.52 -0.57 -19.87
C ALA A 101 2.37 -0.01 -20.74
N SER A 102 1.14 -0.04 -20.24
CA SER A 102 0.01 0.55 -20.95
C SER A 102 0.12 2.08 -21.04
N ALA A 103 0.50 2.76 -19.95
CA ALA A 103 0.70 4.20 -19.94
C ALA A 103 1.82 4.64 -20.90
N GLN A 104 2.89 3.85 -21.04
CA GLN A 104 3.94 4.07 -22.03
C GLN A 104 3.41 3.97 -23.46
N ARG A 105 2.61 2.95 -23.77
CA ARG A 105 1.99 2.81 -25.11
C ARG A 105 1.07 3.97 -25.44
N ASP A 106 0.35 4.48 -24.45
CA ASP A 106 -0.55 5.62 -24.62
C ASP A 106 0.20 6.96 -24.78
N GLY A 107 1.50 6.97 -24.48
CA GLY A 107 2.33 8.17 -24.45
C GLY A 107 2.04 9.09 -23.26
N ALA A 108 1.49 8.54 -22.17
CA ALA A 108 1.08 9.29 -20.99
C ALA A 108 2.29 9.96 -20.29
N ILE A 109 2.02 11.01 -19.51
CA ILE A 109 2.94 11.43 -18.45
C ILE A 109 2.85 10.39 -17.33
N ILE A 110 4.00 9.97 -16.78
CA ILE A 110 4.04 8.98 -15.70
C ILE A 110 4.76 9.59 -14.50
N ALA A 111 4.07 9.62 -13.37
CA ALA A 111 4.57 10.13 -12.10
C ALA A 111 4.70 9.01 -11.07
N ALA A 112 5.78 9.04 -10.28
CA ALA A 112 6.00 8.15 -9.15
C ALA A 112 6.18 8.96 -7.86
N HIS A 113 5.32 8.68 -6.89
CA HIS A 113 5.33 9.32 -5.57
C HIS A 113 5.95 8.42 -4.50
N CYS A 114 6.81 9.00 -3.65
CA CYS A 114 7.47 8.32 -2.53
C CYS A 114 8.29 7.12 -3.03
N GLY A 115 8.06 5.92 -2.50
CA GLY A 115 8.76 4.69 -2.90
C GLY A 115 8.46 4.21 -4.32
N ALA A 116 7.46 4.77 -5.02
CA ALA A 116 7.04 4.33 -6.35
C ALA A 116 8.12 4.56 -7.42
N GLY A 117 9.19 5.30 -7.08
CA GLY A 117 10.40 5.37 -7.91
C GLY A 117 10.98 3.98 -8.21
N TYR A 118 10.80 3.00 -7.32
CA TYR A 118 11.19 1.60 -7.58
C TYR A 118 10.44 1.04 -8.79
N PHE A 119 9.15 1.35 -8.94
CA PHE A 119 8.32 0.77 -9.99
C PHE A 119 8.80 1.23 -11.38
N LEU A 120 9.16 2.51 -11.49
CA LEU A 120 9.73 3.07 -12.72
C LEU A 120 11.17 2.62 -12.96
N ALA A 121 11.96 2.42 -11.89
CA ALA A 121 13.32 1.91 -12.00
C ALA A 121 13.35 0.43 -12.44
N ASP A 122 12.51 -0.42 -11.86
CA ASP A 122 12.35 -1.84 -12.23
C ASP A 122 11.91 -1.99 -13.69
N ALA A 123 10.99 -1.14 -14.15
CA ALA A 123 10.55 -1.11 -15.54
C ALA A 123 11.58 -0.45 -16.49
N GLY A 124 12.74 -0.03 -15.98
CA GLY A 124 13.84 0.56 -16.76
C GLY A 124 13.59 1.99 -17.25
N LEU A 125 12.48 2.63 -16.85
CA LEU A 125 12.12 3.97 -17.32
C LEU A 125 13.06 5.06 -16.76
N LEU A 126 13.74 4.79 -15.64
CA LEU A 126 14.64 5.74 -15.00
C LEU A 126 16.11 5.56 -15.40
N ASP A 127 16.44 4.57 -16.24
CA ASP A 127 17.83 4.32 -16.66
C ASP A 127 18.45 5.59 -17.27
N ARG A 128 19.56 6.03 -16.68
CA ARG A 128 20.33 7.24 -17.04
C ARG A 128 19.57 8.57 -16.90
N LYS A 129 18.34 8.57 -16.38
CA LYS A 129 17.57 9.77 -16.07
C LYS A 129 17.86 10.29 -14.67
N ARG A 130 17.62 11.58 -14.47
CA ARG A 130 17.59 12.15 -13.11
C ARG A 130 16.27 11.79 -12.45
N ALA A 131 16.35 11.32 -11.21
CA ALA A 131 15.18 10.95 -10.43
C ALA A 131 15.42 11.22 -8.95
N THR A 132 14.32 11.40 -8.21
CA THR A 132 14.35 11.47 -6.75
C THR A 132 13.46 10.38 -6.16
N ILE A 133 13.64 10.14 -4.87
CA ILE A 133 12.88 9.19 -4.07
C ILE A 133 12.84 9.71 -2.63
N SER A 134 11.98 9.16 -1.78
CA SER A 134 12.00 9.49 -0.34
C SER A 134 13.39 9.27 0.25
N TRP A 135 13.92 10.28 0.96
CA TRP A 135 15.31 10.32 1.42
C TRP A 135 15.78 9.07 2.17
N TRP A 136 14.90 8.42 2.94
CA TRP A 136 15.24 7.22 3.71
C TRP A 136 15.47 5.97 2.83
N LEU A 137 15.02 5.99 1.58
CA LEU A 137 15.27 4.93 0.58
C LEU A 137 16.52 5.18 -0.26
N LYS A 138 17.17 6.37 -0.15
CA LYS A 138 18.22 6.80 -1.09
C LYS A 138 19.35 5.80 -1.25
N THR A 139 19.85 5.23 -0.15
CA THR A 139 20.98 4.31 -0.14
C THR A 139 20.61 2.98 -0.80
N ASP A 140 19.43 2.43 -0.50
CA ASP A 140 18.99 1.16 -1.09
C ASP A 140 18.66 1.34 -2.58
N ALA A 141 18.00 2.43 -2.95
CA ALA A 141 17.67 2.75 -4.34
C ALA A 141 18.94 2.91 -5.20
N GLN A 142 19.97 3.60 -4.70
CA GLN A 142 21.25 3.75 -5.38
C GLN A 142 21.95 2.40 -5.58
N ARG A 143 21.93 1.53 -4.56
CA ARG A 143 22.53 0.19 -4.64
C ARG A 143 21.82 -0.70 -5.66
N ARG A 144 20.49 -0.69 -5.68
CA ARG A 144 19.66 -1.56 -6.54
C ARG A 144 19.57 -1.07 -7.98
N PHE A 145 19.52 0.25 -8.17
CA PHE A 145 19.33 0.87 -9.47
C PHE A 145 20.49 1.82 -9.82
N PRO A 146 21.71 1.29 -10.01
CA PRO A 146 22.91 2.12 -10.19
C PRO A 146 22.93 2.91 -11.50
N LYS A 147 22.09 2.56 -12.47
CA LYS A 147 21.95 3.29 -13.74
C LYS A 147 21.14 4.58 -13.60
N VAL A 148 20.34 4.72 -12.53
CA VAL A 148 19.53 5.91 -12.28
C VAL A 148 20.39 6.99 -11.64
N ARG A 149 20.27 8.24 -12.11
CA ARG A 149 20.98 9.38 -11.52
C ARG A 149 20.16 9.94 -10.35
N TRP A 150 20.21 9.24 -9.22
CA TRP A 150 19.45 9.59 -8.02
C TRP A 150 19.93 10.91 -7.40
N ASP A 151 18.98 11.82 -7.18
CA ASP A 151 19.16 13.09 -6.45
C ASP A 151 18.04 13.21 -5.39
N ALA A 152 18.17 12.38 -4.35
CA ALA A 152 17.24 12.33 -3.23
C ALA A 152 17.24 13.60 -2.36
N SER A 153 18.10 14.59 -2.67
CA SER A 153 18.06 15.90 -2.02
C SER A 153 16.85 16.73 -2.45
N ARG A 154 16.31 16.49 -3.65
CA ARG A 154 15.21 17.24 -4.26
C ARG A 154 13.87 16.62 -3.92
N VAL A 155 12.85 17.44 -3.63
CA VAL A 155 11.48 16.94 -3.40
C VAL A 155 10.85 16.38 -4.67
N LEU A 156 11.07 17.03 -5.81
CA LEU A 156 10.47 16.69 -7.10
C LEU A 156 11.53 16.83 -8.19
N ILE A 157 11.57 15.86 -9.10
CA ILE A 157 12.34 15.90 -10.34
C ILE A 157 11.44 15.46 -11.50
N GLY A 158 11.35 16.31 -12.52
CA GLY A 158 10.80 15.96 -13.83
C GLY A 158 11.91 15.81 -14.86
N ASP A 159 11.85 14.75 -15.66
CA ASP A 159 12.77 14.45 -16.77
C ASP A 159 11.94 14.00 -17.99
N GLY A 160 11.53 14.97 -18.80
CA GLY A 160 10.60 14.77 -19.92
C GLY A 160 9.20 14.44 -19.41
N ARG A 161 8.66 13.29 -19.84
CA ARG A 161 7.32 12.81 -19.43
C ARG A 161 7.32 12.01 -18.13
N ILE A 162 8.46 11.93 -17.43
CA ILE A 162 8.60 11.17 -16.19
C ILE A 162 8.80 12.12 -15.03
N TYR A 163 8.00 11.91 -13.98
CA TYR A 163 8.04 12.65 -12.74
C TYR A 163 8.33 11.73 -11.57
N THR A 164 9.21 12.16 -10.67
CA THR A 164 9.48 11.45 -9.41
C THR A 164 9.46 12.45 -8.27
N CYS A 165 8.85 12.08 -7.14
CA CYS A 165 8.91 12.87 -5.92
C CYS A 165 9.14 12.02 -4.68
N GLY A 166 9.81 12.60 -3.68
CA GLY A 166 10.12 11.97 -2.41
C GLY A 166 9.45 12.66 -1.23
N GLY A 167 9.16 11.88 -0.18
CA GLY A 167 8.50 12.34 1.03
C GLY A 167 6.97 12.21 0.97
N GLY A 168 6.37 11.92 2.12
CA GLY A 168 4.97 11.49 2.21
C GLY A 168 3.93 12.51 1.76
N PHE A 169 4.20 13.80 1.90
CA PHE A 169 3.29 14.89 1.50
C PHE A 169 3.77 15.66 0.26
N SER A 170 4.63 15.06 -0.57
CA SER A 170 5.13 15.70 -1.80
C SER A 170 4.11 15.73 -2.95
N GLY A 171 2.91 15.17 -2.73
CA GLY A 171 1.79 15.23 -3.66
C GLY A 171 1.36 16.64 -4.07
N LEU A 172 1.56 17.65 -3.21
CA LEU A 172 1.29 19.05 -3.53
C LEU A 172 2.25 19.58 -4.60
N GLU A 173 3.54 19.35 -4.42
CA GLU A 173 4.56 19.71 -5.39
C GLU A 173 4.34 18.97 -6.73
N LEU A 174 3.99 17.68 -6.65
CA LEU A 174 3.67 16.86 -7.82
C LEU A 174 2.46 17.41 -8.58
N GLY A 175 1.31 17.59 -7.92
CA GLY A 175 0.08 18.08 -8.54
C GLY A 175 0.27 19.44 -9.24
N LYS A 176 1.00 20.35 -8.59
CA LYS A 176 1.35 21.65 -9.19
C LYS A 176 2.18 21.50 -10.47
N ALA A 177 3.22 20.67 -10.45
CA ALA A 177 4.07 20.48 -11.62
C ALA A 177 3.31 19.83 -12.77
N LEU A 178 2.55 18.77 -12.48
CA LEU A 178 1.71 18.08 -13.46
C LEU A 178 0.69 19.02 -14.10
N LEU A 179 -0.05 19.80 -13.31
CA LEU A 179 -1.04 20.74 -13.86
C LEU A 179 -0.39 21.76 -14.81
N ARG A 180 0.80 22.28 -14.48
CA ARG A 180 1.51 23.21 -15.35
C ARG A 180 1.91 22.56 -16.68
N ASP A 181 2.47 21.37 -16.63
CA ASP A 181 2.96 20.64 -17.80
C ASP A 181 1.84 20.08 -18.68
N LEU A 182 0.68 19.84 -18.08
CA LEU A 182 -0.55 19.46 -18.78
C LEU A 182 -1.28 20.67 -19.41
N GLY A 183 -0.72 21.87 -19.33
CA GLY A 183 -1.28 23.07 -19.95
C GLY A 183 -2.30 23.83 -19.08
N PHE A 184 -2.45 23.45 -17.80
CA PHE A 184 -3.35 24.10 -16.84
C PHE A 184 -2.63 25.13 -15.96
N ALA A 185 -1.61 25.81 -16.48
CA ALA A 185 -0.80 26.74 -15.70
C ALA A 185 -1.59 27.96 -15.17
N ARG A 186 -2.68 28.36 -15.84
CA ARG A 186 -3.55 29.45 -15.33
C ARG A 186 -4.40 28.95 -14.17
N GLU A 187 -4.99 27.78 -14.33
CA GLU A 187 -5.87 27.12 -13.37
C GLU A 187 -5.08 26.70 -12.12
N GLU A 188 -3.90 26.11 -12.27
CA GLU A 188 -2.98 25.80 -11.15
C GLU A 188 -2.74 27.02 -10.25
N ARG A 189 -2.54 28.21 -10.86
CA ARG A 189 -2.32 29.43 -10.08
C ARG A 189 -3.54 29.86 -9.26
N LEU A 190 -4.74 29.50 -9.69
CA LEU A 190 -5.98 29.76 -8.96
C LEU A 190 -6.24 28.65 -7.93
N VAL A 191 -6.05 27.38 -8.30
CA VAL A 191 -6.12 26.22 -7.39
C VAL A 191 -5.28 26.46 -6.14
N ARG A 192 -4.00 26.83 -6.30
CA ARG A 192 -3.11 27.07 -5.14
C ARG A 192 -3.57 28.23 -4.25
N LYS A 193 -4.26 29.23 -4.81
CA LYS A 193 -4.76 30.38 -4.04
C LYS A 193 -6.04 30.02 -3.28
N LEU A 194 -6.95 29.30 -3.92
CA LEU A 194 -8.22 28.85 -3.32
C LEU A 194 -7.98 27.83 -2.21
N LEU A 195 -7.04 26.92 -2.40
CA LEU A 195 -6.64 25.92 -1.40
C LEU A 195 -5.61 26.45 -0.38
N VAL A 196 -5.18 27.70 -0.51
CA VAL A 196 -4.17 28.34 0.36
C VAL A 196 -2.92 27.46 0.52
N LEU A 197 -2.41 26.93 -0.60
CA LEU A 197 -1.29 26.00 -0.58
C LEU A 197 0.01 26.72 -0.19
N PRO A 198 0.87 26.09 0.62
CA PRO A 198 2.16 26.66 0.97
C PRO A 198 3.08 26.76 -0.26
N PRO A 199 4.15 27.58 -0.19
CA PRO A 199 5.21 27.55 -1.18
C PRO A 199 5.80 26.14 -1.34
N SER A 200 6.08 25.76 -2.60
CA SER A 200 6.61 24.43 -2.93
C SER A 200 7.98 24.20 -2.31
N ARG A 201 8.11 23.14 -1.51
CA ARG A 201 9.40 22.71 -0.98
C ARG A 201 10.29 22.24 -2.13
N GLN A 202 11.55 22.63 -2.08
CA GLN A 202 12.52 22.29 -3.12
C GLN A 202 13.42 21.12 -2.72
N ILE A 203 13.71 21.00 -1.43
CA ILE A 203 14.67 20.04 -0.88
C ILE A 203 14.06 19.22 0.25
N GLN A 204 14.48 17.96 0.35
CA GLN A 204 14.09 17.04 1.44
C GLN A 204 15.11 17.00 2.58
N THR A 205 16.35 17.44 2.34
CA THR A 205 17.46 17.31 3.29
C THR A 205 17.19 17.89 4.68
N PRO A 206 16.40 18.97 4.87
CA PRO A 206 16.06 19.45 6.22
C PRO A 206 15.17 18.50 7.04
N TYR A 207 14.57 17.49 6.39
CA TYR A 207 13.73 16.48 7.03
C TYR A 207 14.45 15.15 7.22
N GLU A 208 15.72 15.05 6.81
CA GLU A 208 16.53 13.86 7.04
C GLU A 208 16.93 13.75 8.51
N PHE A 209 16.82 12.55 9.06
CA PHE A 209 17.30 12.23 10.40
C PHE A 209 17.77 10.77 10.44
N PRO A 210 18.61 10.36 11.40
CA PRO A 210 19.04 8.97 11.50
C PRO A 210 17.85 8.08 11.84
N LEU A 211 17.49 7.14 10.96
CA LEU A 211 16.38 6.20 11.22
C LEU A 211 16.61 5.33 12.46
N ALA A 212 17.88 5.14 12.86
CA ALA A 212 18.25 4.43 14.09
C ALA A 212 17.84 5.19 15.36
N ASP A 213 17.61 6.50 15.27
CA ASP A 213 17.15 7.33 16.38
C ASP A 213 15.63 7.28 16.54
N LEU A 214 14.91 6.68 15.57
CA LEU A 214 13.52 6.31 15.84
C LEU A 214 13.53 5.39 17.04
N PRO A 215 12.59 5.57 17.99
CA PRO A 215 12.31 4.51 18.93
C PRO A 215 12.16 3.25 18.09
N PRO A 216 12.80 2.12 18.48
CA PRO A 216 12.60 0.87 17.76
C PRO A 216 11.10 0.80 17.55
N THR A 217 10.67 0.77 16.27
CA THR A 217 9.26 0.57 15.97
C THR A 217 8.92 -0.58 16.88
N GLN A 218 8.07 -0.35 17.87
CA GLN A 218 7.45 -1.46 18.54
C GLN A 218 6.77 -2.11 17.36
N GLU A 219 7.36 -3.13 16.74
CA GLU A 219 6.68 -3.90 15.71
C GLU A 219 5.31 -4.10 16.30
N ALA A 220 4.29 -3.52 15.65
CA ALA A 220 3.01 -3.34 16.30
C ALA A 220 2.71 -4.71 16.88
N PHE A 221 2.37 -4.80 18.16
CA PHE A 221 2.24 -6.09 18.84
C PHE A 221 1.45 -7.10 17.96
N ARG A 222 0.48 -6.56 17.22
CA ARG A 222 -0.23 -7.16 16.08
C ARG A 222 0.64 -7.73 14.94
N ASP A 223 1.58 -6.99 14.36
CA ASP A 223 2.45 -7.43 13.27
C ASP A 223 3.32 -8.62 13.68
N ARG A 224 3.92 -8.58 14.88
CA ARG A 224 4.66 -9.73 15.43
C ARG A 224 3.75 -10.93 15.64
N LEU A 225 2.56 -10.72 16.18
CA LEU A 225 1.57 -11.77 16.36
C LEU A 225 1.16 -12.40 15.02
N GLU A 226 0.89 -11.58 14.01
CA GLU A 226 0.56 -12.06 12.67
C GLU A 226 1.70 -12.86 12.05
N ALA A 227 2.93 -12.37 12.10
CA ALA A 227 4.11 -13.08 11.60
C ALA A 227 4.30 -14.44 12.30
N LEU A 228 4.17 -14.48 13.63
CA LEU A 228 4.24 -15.72 14.41
C LEU A 228 3.14 -16.71 14.03
N SER A 229 1.90 -16.23 13.82
CA SER A 229 0.78 -17.08 13.43
C SER A 229 0.96 -17.71 12.04
N ARG A 230 1.52 -16.97 11.07
CA ARG A 230 1.79 -17.48 9.72
C ARG A 230 2.89 -18.53 9.73
N LYS A 231 3.92 -18.34 10.57
CA LYS A 231 5.10 -19.22 10.61
C LYS A 231 4.85 -20.53 11.38
N GLN A 232 4.10 -20.50 12.48
CA GLN A 232 3.92 -21.66 13.36
C GLN A 232 2.50 -21.78 13.95
N LEU A 233 1.48 -21.78 13.09
CA LEU A 233 0.08 -21.86 13.57
C LEU A 233 -0.20 -23.09 14.46
N GLY A 234 0.32 -24.26 14.09
CA GLY A 234 0.09 -25.51 14.83
C GLY A 234 0.72 -25.57 16.22
N ALA A 235 1.78 -24.78 16.46
CA ALA A 235 2.47 -24.67 17.75
C ALA A 235 2.06 -23.41 18.54
N LEU A 236 1.12 -22.62 18.01
CA LEU A 236 0.73 -21.35 18.58
C LEU A 236 -0.05 -21.58 19.88
N ASP A 237 0.60 -21.37 21.01
CA ASP A 237 -0.01 -21.34 22.34
C ASP A 237 0.46 -20.12 23.15
N LEU A 238 -0.12 -19.94 24.34
CA LEU A 238 0.20 -18.82 25.24
C LEU A 238 1.69 -18.80 25.64
N ALA A 239 2.29 -19.96 25.87
CA ALA A 239 3.67 -20.08 26.31
C ALA A 239 4.63 -19.72 25.17
N PHE A 240 4.34 -20.21 23.96
CA PHE A 240 5.05 -19.87 22.74
C PHE A 240 4.99 -18.36 22.45
N LEU A 241 3.79 -17.76 22.50
CA LEU A 241 3.64 -16.32 22.30
C LEU A 241 4.38 -15.50 23.37
N GLY A 242 4.30 -15.91 24.64
CA GLY A 242 5.04 -15.26 25.71
C GLY A 242 6.56 -15.32 25.49
N ALA A 243 7.08 -16.48 25.12
CA ALA A 243 8.51 -16.68 24.86
C ALA A 243 9.02 -15.88 23.64
N GLN A 244 8.29 -15.93 22.52
CA GLN A 244 8.69 -15.23 21.30
C GLN A 244 8.59 -13.70 21.42
N LEU A 245 7.67 -13.20 22.25
CA LEU A 245 7.47 -11.77 22.45
C LEU A 245 8.23 -11.22 23.66
N GLY A 246 8.88 -12.08 24.45
CA GLY A 246 9.56 -11.70 25.69
C GLY A 246 8.60 -11.17 26.77
N LEU A 247 7.37 -11.69 26.81
CA LEU A 247 6.29 -11.21 27.70
C LEU A 247 5.88 -12.27 28.71
N SER A 248 5.71 -11.84 29.97
CA SER A 248 5.02 -12.67 30.97
C SER A 248 3.55 -12.90 30.56
N PRO A 249 2.89 -13.99 31.03
CA PRO A 249 1.48 -14.23 30.73
C PRO A 249 0.56 -13.07 31.10
N ARG A 250 0.84 -12.40 32.23
CA ARG A 250 0.09 -11.22 32.69
C ARG A 250 0.27 -10.03 31.74
N THR A 251 1.50 -9.77 31.30
CA THR A 251 1.80 -8.66 30.37
C THR A 251 1.21 -8.94 28.99
N LEU A 252 1.27 -10.20 28.53
CA LEU A 252 0.69 -10.64 27.27
C LEU A 252 -0.82 -10.42 27.27
N ALA A 253 -1.53 -10.88 28.31
CA ALA A 253 -2.98 -10.70 28.43
C ALA A 253 -3.38 -9.21 28.44
N ARG A 254 -2.63 -8.37 29.15
CA ARG A 254 -2.88 -6.92 29.18
C ARG A 254 -2.71 -6.29 27.79
N ARG A 255 -1.62 -6.59 27.08
CA ARG A 255 -1.41 -6.05 25.72
C ARG A 255 -2.47 -6.53 24.72
N PHE A 256 -2.92 -7.77 24.82
CA PHE A 256 -4.05 -8.27 24.01
C PHE A 256 -5.34 -7.50 24.26
N PHE A 257 -5.62 -7.13 25.51
CA PHE A 257 -6.79 -6.32 25.84
C PHE A 257 -6.65 -4.88 25.35
N ASP A 258 -5.50 -4.25 25.62
CA ASP A 258 -5.24 -2.85 25.31
C ASP A 258 -5.12 -2.58 23.79
N GLU A 259 -4.50 -3.49 23.03
CA GLU A 259 -4.14 -3.27 21.61
C GLU A 259 -5.02 -4.05 20.61
N LEU A 260 -5.69 -5.12 21.05
CA LEU A 260 -6.51 -6.00 20.19
C LEU A 260 -7.94 -6.19 20.70
N HIS A 261 -8.29 -5.62 21.86
CA HIS A 261 -9.61 -5.74 22.49
C HIS A 261 -10.12 -7.19 22.57
N THR A 262 -9.20 -8.13 22.78
CA THR A 262 -9.50 -9.57 22.88
C THR A 262 -8.55 -10.24 23.87
N THR A 263 -8.71 -11.55 24.07
CA THR A 263 -7.78 -12.36 24.87
C THR A 263 -6.84 -13.13 23.96
N PRO A 264 -5.61 -13.48 24.41
CA PRO A 264 -4.69 -14.26 23.58
C PRO A 264 -5.27 -15.61 23.15
N GLY A 265 -5.99 -16.29 24.06
CA GLY A 265 -6.62 -17.58 23.76
C GLY A 265 -7.71 -17.46 22.69
N ARG A 266 -8.53 -16.41 22.75
CA ARG A 266 -9.55 -16.16 21.73
C ARG A 266 -8.93 -15.85 20.38
N TRP A 267 -7.91 -14.99 20.36
CA TRP A 267 -7.20 -14.65 19.14
C TRP A 267 -6.54 -15.87 18.47
N ILE A 268 -5.88 -16.75 19.24
CA ILE A 268 -5.31 -18.01 18.72
C ILE A 268 -6.43 -18.88 18.11
N GLN A 269 -7.54 -19.04 18.83
CA GLN A 269 -8.70 -19.81 18.35
C GLN A 269 -9.22 -19.26 17.02
N ASP A 270 -9.37 -17.94 16.90
CA ASP A 270 -9.84 -17.29 15.68
C ASP A 270 -8.85 -17.52 14.52
N ARG A 271 -7.53 -17.41 14.74
CA ARG A 271 -6.52 -17.72 13.72
C ARG A 271 -6.56 -19.17 13.25
N ARG A 272 -6.73 -20.12 14.17
CA ARG A 272 -6.83 -21.56 13.84
C ARG A 272 -8.09 -21.87 13.04
N LEU A 273 -9.21 -21.22 13.37
CA LEU A 273 -10.46 -21.40 12.63
C LEU A 273 -10.41 -20.78 11.24
N GLU A 274 -9.84 -19.59 11.09
CA GLU A 274 -9.64 -18.97 9.77
C GLU A 274 -8.75 -19.84 8.87
N ALA A 275 -7.63 -20.34 9.39
CA ALA A 275 -6.79 -21.26 8.62
C ALA A 275 -7.52 -22.57 8.27
N ALA A 276 -8.35 -23.09 9.18
CA ALA A 276 -9.15 -24.28 8.90
C ALA A 276 -10.16 -24.03 7.76
N LYS A 277 -10.82 -22.87 7.72
CA LYS A 277 -11.70 -22.48 6.60
C LYS A 277 -10.93 -22.46 5.29
N THR A 278 -9.79 -21.77 5.25
CA THR A 278 -8.93 -21.70 4.06
C THR A 278 -8.50 -23.09 3.59
N LEU A 279 -8.11 -24.00 4.49
CA LEU A 279 -7.73 -25.37 4.12
C LEU A 279 -8.93 -26.21 3.65
N LEU A 280 -10.12 -26.01 4.23
CA LEU A 280 -11.35 -26.69 3.81
C LEU A 280 -11.77 -26.28 2.39
N GLU A 281 -11.57 -25.00 2.05
CA GLU A 281 -11.87 -24.40 0.75
C GLU A 281 -10.84 -24.77 -0.33
N SER A 282 -9.55 -24.63 -0.02
CA SER A 282 -8.47 -24.70 -1.01
C SER A 282 -7.87 -26.10 -1.20
N THR A 283 -8.19 -27.07 -0.34
CA THR A 283 -7.54 -28.39 -0.37
C THR A 283 -8.53 -29.56 -0.26
N LYS A 284 -8.05 -30.77 -0.59
CA LYS A 284 -8.77 -32.03 -0.42
C LYS A 284 -8.40 -32.78 0.88
N LEU A 285 -7.66 -32.16 1.79
CA LEU A 285 -7.18 -32.80 3.03
C LEU A 285 -8.34 -33.32 3.88
N GLY A 286 -8.12 -34.38 4.66
CA GLY A 286 -9.15 -34.89 5.57
C GLY A 286 -9.47 -33.89 6.70
N ILE A 287 -10.70 -33.91 7.24
CA ILE A 287 -11.07 -33.05 8.39
C ILE A 287 -10.14 -33.32 9.59
N ALA A 288 -9.78 -34.59 9.80
CA ALA A 288 -8.83 -34.98 10.84
C ALA A 288 -7.44 -34.37 10.62
N GLU A 289 -6.96 -34.36 9.38
CA GLU A 289 -5.66 -33.80 9.02
C GLU A 289 -5.62 -32.28 9.20
N ILE A 290 -6.68 -31.58 8.76
CA ILE A 290 -6.83 -30.13 8.97
C ILE A 290 -6.85 -29.80 10.47
N CYS A 291 -7.57 -30.59 11.27
CA CYS A 291 -7.62 -30.44 12.73
C CYS A 291 -6.21 -30.45 13.35
N TYR A 292 -5.36 -31.40 12.97
CA TYR A 292 -3.99 -31.48 13.48
C TYR A 292 -3.10 -30.35 12.94
N GLN A 293 -3.20 -30.01 11.66
CA GLN A 293 -2.40 -28.94 11.05
C GLN A 293 -2.64 -27.57 11.68
N VAL A 294 -3.89 -27.26 12.03
CA VAL A 294 -4.22 -25.98 12.70
C VAL A 294 -4.02 -26.04 14.23
N GLY A 295 -3.47 -27.14 14.77
CA GLY A 295 -3.01 -27.22 16.16
C GLY A 295 -4.03 -27.76 17.17
N TYR A 296 -5.10 -28.43 16.73
CA TYR A 296 -5.98 -29.19 17.61
C TYR A 296 -5.57 -30.66 17.68
N ARG A 297 -5.84 -31.33 18.81
CA ARG A 297 -5.49 -32.74 19.03
C ARG A 297 -6.69 -33.69 19.00
N ASP A 298 -7.91 -33.14 19.02
CA ASP A 298 -9.14 -33.90 19.12
C ASP A 298 -10.15 -33.42 18.05
N THR A 299 -10.44 -34.30 17.10
CA THR A 299 -11.26 -34.00 15.92
C THR A 299 -12.72 -33.75 16.27
N ALA A 300 -13.24 -34.41 17.31
CA ALA A 300 -14.61 -34.24 17.78
C ALA A 300 -14.81 -32.87 18.43
N SER A 301 -13.86 -32.42 19.25
CA SER A 301 -13.88 -31.12 19.90
C SER A 301 -13.62 -29.99 18.91
N PHE A 302 -12.72 -30.18 17.95
CA PHE A 302 -12.55 -29.26 16.83
C PHE A 302 -13.86 -29.10 16.03
N SER A 303 -14.52 -30.20 15.66
CA SER A 303 -15.75 -30.15 14.87
C SER A 303 -16.88 -29.46 15.63
N ARG A 304 -17.02 -29.71 16.94
CA ARG A 304 -18.00 -29.01 17.80
C ARG A 304 -17.70 -27.52 17.91
N LEU A 305 -16.44 -27.15 18.08
CA LEU A 305 -16.02 -25.74 18.16
C LEU A 305 -16.25 -25.02 16.83
N PHE A 306 -15.84 -25.64 15.72
CA PHE A 306 -16.01 -25.09 14.39
C PHE A 306 -17.50 -24.87 14.10
N ASN A 307 -18.36 -25.85 14.39
CA ASN A 307 -19.81 -25.69 14.23
C ASN A 307 -20.37 -24.56 15.10
N ARG A 308 -19.93 -24.44 16.36
CA ARG A 308 -20.38 -23.38 17.26
C ARG A 308 -20.01 -21.98 16.78
N VAL A 309 -18.80 -21.82 16.22
CA VAL A 309 -18.26 -20.49 15.84
C VAL A 309 -18.62 -20.11 14.40
N VAL A 310 -18.61 -21.08 13.49
CA VAL A 310 -18.84 -20.88 12.05
C VAL A 310 -20.30 -21.12 11.66
N GLY A 311 -21.07 -21.84 12.49
CA GLY A 311 -22.48 -22.15 12.26
C GLY A 311 -22.74 -23.42 11.45
N LEU A 312 -21.69 -24.07 10.94
CA LEU A 312 -21.77 -25.31 10.17
C LEU A 312 -20.67 -26.30 10.57
N PRO A 313 -20.91 -27.62 10.54
CA PRO A 313 -19.83 -28.60 10.69
C PRO A 313 -18.79 -28.48 9.57
N PRO A 314 -17.50 -28.78 9.83
CA PRO A 314 -16.42 -28.63 8.83
C PRO A 314 -16.68 -29.31 7.48
N GLY A 315 -17.26 -30.51 7.51
CA GLY A 315 -17.57 -31.26 6.29
C GLY A 315 -18.72 -30.67 5.49
N GLU A 316 -19.66 -30.00 6.14
CA GLU A 316 -20.75 -29.29 5.47
C GLU A 316 -20.29 -27.95 4.92
N TYR A 317 -19.47 -27.22 5.69
CA TYR A 317 -18.80 -26.01 5.22
C TYR A 317 -18.04 -26.27 3.91
N ARG A 318 -17.21 -27.32 3.84
CA ARG A 318 -16.50 -27.69 2.61
C ARG A 318 -17.44 -27.91 1.41
N ARG A 319 -18.56 -28.62 1.60
CA ARG A 319 -19.50 -28.91 0.50
C ARG A 319 -20.18 -27.68 -0.06
N GLN A 320 -20.29 -26.61 0.73
CA GLN A 320 -20.89 -25.35 0.29
C GLN A 320 -19.87 -24.41 -0.36
N SER A 321 -18.58 -24.56 -0.02
CA SER A 321 -17.51 -23.71 -0.52
C SER A 321 -16.77 -24.25 -1.75
N GLN A 322 -17.08 -25.48 -2.20
CA GLN A 322 -16.54 -26.13 -3.40
C GLN A 322 -17.66 -26.35 -4.42
#